data_AF-A0A7K4D7C6-F1
#
_entry.id   AF-A0A7K4D7C6-F1
#
_cell.length_a   1.000
_cell.length_b   1.000
_cell.length_c   1.000
_cell.angle_alpha   90.00
_cell.angle_beta   90.00
_cell.angle_gamma   90.00
#
_symmetry.space_group_name_H-M   'P 1'
#
loop_
_entity.id
_entity.type
_entity.pdbx_description
1 polymer ?
#
loop_
_entity_poly.entity_id
_entity_poly.type
_entity_poly.pdbx_seq_one_letter_code
_entity_poly.pdbx_strand_id
1 'polypeptide(L)'
;MKFKDELFSPYIFLIGFIIFFVIGIVGRFYFLEYFSSKISIYTLLYLLLISLSFIVGQKIKLNIQENLLIASIVFLITLFTFKRYSYFSILFSILGLLILYLLKKNIFIRYYIPIFIIGISICLINIIIIGKIPLINPSIRESSLTPLFVLGYTFLLISNNIGLIKEKYPKNIIFPVFSILLFTSYGFRTYIILLIISTMATLYLIGNKKKIIYFAIIGSILIIILGYLTILFLPQNWKLNPLELLLYRVTFTFDVFDKICTNVGIKIIGNYSLLTETTTGYTISEKILNYSHNITSTIFGPPIFDGGIPEVLIFTLFVSISLFNLYGKARKNRIYIPYYSLIISIFIVSIEISPYPLIILLIPSSLYISKLNLVHND
;
A
#
# COMPACT_ATOMS: atom_id res chain seq x y z
N MET A 1 21.60 -15.65 8.69
CA MET A 1 20.28 -15.71 8.05
C MET A 1 20.40 -16.36 6.68
N LYS A 2 19.72 -17.49 6.43
CA LYS A 2 19.71 -18.11 5.09
C LYS A 2 18.71 -17.37 4.20
N PHE A 3 19.18 -16.33 3.51
CA PHE A 3 18.38 -15.52 2.57
C PHE A 3 17.84 -16.28 1.35
N LYS A 4 18.33 -17.51 1.09
CA LYS A 4 18.14 -18.22 -0.19
C LYS A 4 16.70 -18.68 -0.50
N ASP A 5 15.78 -18.71 0.47
CA ASP A 5 14.38 -19.16 0.24
C ASP A 5 13.30 -18.15 0.70
N GLU A 6 13.65 -16.92 1.08
CA GLU A 6 12.75 -16.00 1.81
C GLU A 6 12.54 -14.63 1.13
N LEU A 7 12.45 -14.55 -0.21
CA LEU A 7 12.32 -13.28 -0.95
C LEU A 7 11.10 -12.44 -0.52
N PHE A 8 9.94 -13.06 -0.29
CA PHE A 8 8.75 -12.37 0.23
C PHE A 8 8.55 -12.55 1.74
N SER A 9 9.63 -12.69 2.52
CA SER A 9 9.57 -12.49 3.97
C SER A 9 9.34 -11.01 4.30
N PRO A 10 8.89 -10.64 5.51
CA PRO A 10 8.69 -9.24 5.90
C PRO A 10 9.93 -8.35 5.71
N TYR A 11 11.13 -8.93 5.67
CA TYR A 11 12.38 -8.22 5.36
C TYR A 11 12.37 -7.54 3.99
N ILE A 12 11.57 -8.00 3.04
CA ILE A 12 11.46 -7.37 1.72
C ILE A 12 11.01 -5.91 1.81
N PHE A 13 10.19 -5.57 2.83
CA PHE A 13 9.77 -4.19 3.06
C PHE A 13 10.95 -3.32 3.48
N LEU A 14 11.74 -3.77 4.46
CA LEU A 14 12.93 -3.02 4.92
C LEU A 14 13.99 -2.92 3.81
N ILE A 15 14.23 -4.01 3.07
CA ILE A 15 15.16 -4.03 1.94
C ILE A 15 14.68 -3.10 0.83
N GLY A 16 13.39 -3.14 0.49
CA GLY A 16 12.78 -2.23 -0.48
C GLY A 16 12.92 -0.77 -0.06
N PHE A 17 12.77 -0.46 1.23
CA PHE A 17 12.94 0.88 1.77
C PHE A 17 14.40 1.37 1.64
N ILE A 18 15.38 0.49 1.92
CA ILE A 18 16.81 0.80 1.74
C ILE A 18 17.14 0.98 0.24
N ILE A 19 16.62 0.11 -0.63
CA ILE A 19 16.82 0.23 -2.09
C ILE A 19 16.24 1.55 -2.59
N PHE A 20 15.04 1.93 -2.15
CA PHE A 20 14.43 3.20 -2.48
C PHE A 20 15.34 4.38 -2.09
N PHE A 21 15.95 4.33 -0.91
CA PHE A 21 16.90 5.33 -0.44
C PHE A 21 18.14 5.42 -1.34
N VAL A 22 18.73 4.27 -1.69
CA VAL A 22 19.90 4.21 -2.58
C VAL A 22 19.57 4.80 -3.95
N ILE A 23 18.43 4.44 -4.53
CA ILE A 23 17.97 4.98 -5.82
C ILE A 23 17.75 6.49 -5.72
N GLY A 24 17.13 6.98 -4.63
CA GLY A 24 16.93 8.40 -4.40
C GLY A 24 18.23 9.20 -4.32
N ILE A 25 19.27 8.64 -3.68
CA ILE A 25 20.60 9.25 -3.63
C ILE A 25 21.22 9.31 -5.02
N VAL A 26 21.23 8.18 -5.74
CA VAL A 26 21.78 8.11 -7.11
C VAL A 26 21.08 9.15 -8.00
N GLY A 27 19.76 9.26 -7.88
CA GLY A 27 18.98 10.24 -8.61
C GLY A 27 19.31 11.69 -8.25
N ARG A 28 19.63 12.02 -6.99
CA ARG A 28 20.11 13.37 -6.62
C ARG A 28 21.43 13.73 -7.29
N PHE A 29 22.34 12.76 -7.45
CA PHE A 29 23.59 12.97 -8.18
C PHE A 29 23.37 13.08 -9.69
N TYR A 30 22.33 12.45 -10.23
CA TYR A 30 21.97 12.56 -11.65
C TYR A 30 21.27 13.90 -11.96
N PHE A 31 20.37 14.34 -11.08
CA PHE A 31 19.53 15.53 -11.24
C PHE A 31 20.03 16.73 -10.41
N LEU A 32 21.33 17.05 -10.53
CA LEU A 32 21.97 18.15 -9.78
C LEU A 32 21.36 19.53 -10.07
N GLU A 33 20.75 19.69 -11.25
CA GLU A 33 20.04 20.93 -11.61
C GLU A 33 18.78 21.16 -10.76
N TYR A 34 18.19 20.09 -10.22
CA TYR A 34 16.91 20.13 -9.49
C TYR A 34 17.06 19.86 -8.00
N PHE A 35 18.07 19.09 -7.59
CA PHE A 35 18.23 18.64 -6.20
C PHE A 35 19.65 18.86 -5.67
N SER A 36 19.75 19.14 -4.36
CA SER A 36 21.04 19.20 -3.69
C SER A 36 21.64 17.81 -3.51
N SER A 37 22.94 17.64 -3.79
CA SER A 37 23.66 16.38 -3.58
C SER A 37 23.88 16.02 -2.10
N LYS A 38 23.71 16.97 -1.18
CA LYS A 38 23.87 16.74 0.26
C LYS A 38 22.66 15.99 0.82
N ILE A 39 22.91 15.11 1.80
CA ILE A 39 21.89 14.38 2.56
C ILE A 39 21.95 14.87 4.00
N SER A 40 20.80 15.11 4.62
CA SER A 40 20.79 15.53 6.02
C SER A 40 21.21 14.39 6.96
N ILE A 41 21.88 14.75 8.05
CA ILE A 41 22.25 13.78 9.08
C ILE A 41 21.01 13.17 9.76
N TYR A 42 19.92 13.94 9.85
CA TYR A 42 18.64 13.49 10.42
C TYR A 42 18.03 12.36 9.59
N THR A 43 18.11 12.45 8.26
CA THR A 43 17.65 11.39 7.36
C THR A 43 18.38 10.06 7.61
N LEU A 44 19.71 10.11 7.82
CA LEU A 44 20.49 8.92 8.19
C LEU A 44 20.09 8.39 9.57
N LEU A 45 19.86 9.27 10.55
CA LEU A 45 19.38 8.88 11.88
C LEU A 45 18.01 8.19 11.83
N TYR A 46 17.05 8.74 11.09
CA TYR A 46 15.73 8.11 10.93
C TYR A 46 15.82 6.76 10.21
N LEU A 47 16.68 6.63 9.19
CA LEU A 47 16.90 5.34 8.52
C LEU A 47 17.46 4.28 9.48
N LEU A 48 18.42 4.65 10.32
CA LEU A 48 18.95 3.77 11.38
C LEU A 48 17.87 3.42 12.41
N LEU A 49 17.08 4.40 12.86
CA LEU A 49 16.00 4.21 13.82
C LEU A 49 14.92 3.26 13.27
N ILE A 50 14.48 3.46 12.04
CA ILE A 50 13.50 2.61 11.35
C ILE A 50 14.03 1.18 11.20
N SER A 51 15.28 1.02 10.74
CA SER A 51 15.86 -0.32 10.57
C SER A 51 16.01 -1.08 11.89
N LEU A 52 16.51 -0.42 12.94
CA LEU A 52 16.66 -1.02 14.28
C LEU A 52 15.30 -1.37 14.89
N SER A 53 14.34 -0.45 14.88
CA SER A 53 13.00 -0.70 15.42
C SER A 53 12.27 -1.80 14.67
N PHE A 54 12.43 -1.89 13.34
CA PHE A 54 11.87 -2.98 12.55
C PHE A 54 12.45 -4.35 12.96
N ILE A 55 13.77 -4.44 13.17
CA ILE A 55 14.43 -5.67 13.62
C ILE A 55 13.99 -6.06 15.04
N VAL A 56 13.87 -5.08 15.95
CA VAL A 56 13.38 -5.31 17.32
C VAL A 56 11.94 -5.83 17.29
N GLY A 57 11.07 -5.21 16.49
CA GLY A 57 9.66 -5.60 16.36
C GLY A 57 9.46 -7.07 15.97
N GLN A 58 10.36 -7.65 15.17
CA GLN A 58 10.30 -9.07 14.80
C GLN A 58 10.28 -10.00 16.02
N LYS A 59 11.01 -9.64 17.09
CA LYS A 59 11.18 -10.47 18.27
C LYS A 59 10.00 -10.37 19.25
N ILE A 60 9.16 -9.35 19.11
CA ILE A 60 8.06 -9.07 20.02
C ILE A 60 6.83 -9.88 19.61
N LYS A 61 6.29 -10.65 20.55
CA LYS A 61 5.02 -11.35 20.39
C LYS A 61 3.94 -10.62 21.19
N LEU A 62 3.10 -9.84 20.51
CA LEU A 62 1.96 -9.19 21.14
C LEU A 62 0.76 -10.13 21.20
N ASN A 63 0.20 -10.30 22.40
CA ASN A 63 -1.05 -11.03 22.59
C ASN A 63 -2.22 -10.07 22.91
N ILE A 64 -2.72 -9.38 21.88
CA ILE A 64 -3.81 -8.40 22.00
C ILE A 64 -5.17 -9.08 21.91
N GLN A 65 -6.11 -8.80 22.81
CA GLN A 65 -7.46 -9.40 22.76
C GLN A 65 -8.17 -9.11 21.42
N GLU A 66 -8.95 -10.08 20.93
CA GLU A 66 -9.67 -9.96 19.64
C GLU A 66 -10.61 -8.74 19.64
N ASN A 67 -11.36 -8.53 20.73
CA ASN A 67 -12.30 -7.42 20.85
C ASN A 67 -11.61 -6.05 20.74
N LEU A 68 -10.39 -5.93 21.27
CA LEU A 68 -9.61 -4.70 21.19
C LEU A 68 -9.13 -4.44 19.76
N LEU A 69 -8.75 -5.49 19.03
CA LEU A 69 -8.41 -5.37 17.61
C LEU A 69 -9.62 -4.95 16.78
N ILE A 70 -10.79 -5.57 16.98
CA ILE A 70 -12.04 -5.18 16.29
C ILE A 70 -12.38 -3.71 16.61
N ALA A 71 -12.34 -3.32 17.88
CA ALA A 71 -12.60 -1.94 18.30
C ALA A 71 -11.63 -0.96 17.63
N SER A 72 -10.33 -1.29 17.59
CA SER A 72 -9.33 -0.45 16.93
C SER A 72 -9.56 -0.31 15.42
N ILE A 73 -9.94 -1.39 14.72
CA ILE A 73 -10.24 -1.36 13.28
C ILE A 73 -11.47 -0.48 13.02
N VAL A 74 -12.54 -0.67 13.78
CA VAL A 74 -13.77 0.12 13.64
C VAL A 74 -13.51 1.59 13.95
N PHE A 75 -12.77 1.89 15.01
CA PHE A 75 -12.38 3.25 15.38
C PHE A 75 -11.54 3.93 14.29
N LEU A 76 -10.59 3.22 13.68
CA LEU A 76 -9.79 3.78 12.59
C LEU A 76 -10.63 4.00 11.34
N ILE A 77 -11.54 3.07 11.00
CA ILE A 77 -12.47 3.23 9.87
C ILE A 77 -13.35 4.45 10.09
N THR A 78 -13.97 4.62 11.28
CA THR A 78 -14.79 5.80 11.58
C THR A 78 -13.95 7.07 11.43
N LEU A 79 -12.77 7.13 12.08
CA LEU A 79 -11.91 8.31 12.09
C LEU A 79 -11.51 8.74 10.66
N PHE A 80 -11.04 7.80 9.84
CA PHE A 80 -10.54 8.09 8.50
C PHE A 80 -11.66 8.39 7.49
N THR A 81 -12.84 7.80 7.65
CA THR A 81 -13.97 8.04 6.76
C THR A 81 -14.79 9.26 7.17
N PHE A 82 -14.78 9.66 8.44
CA PHE A 82 -15.57 10.79 8.95
C PHE A 82 -15.18 12.10 8.27
N LYS A 83 -13.88 12.40 8.13
CA LYS A 83 -13.47 13.66 7.50
C LYS A 83 -13.81 13.73 6.00
N ARG A 84 -13.79 12.59 5.31
CA ARG A 84 -14.07 12.53 3.86
C ARG A 84 -15.57 12.42 3.54
N TYR A 85 -16.32 11.69 4.36
CA TYR A 85 -17.70 11.27 4.07
C TYR A 85 -18.69 11.62 5.18
N SER A 86 -18.28 12.39 6.19
CA SER A 86 -19.08 12.84 7.34
C SER A 86 -19.87 11.69 7.99
N TYR A 87 -21.20 11.77 8.02
CA TYR A 87 -22.07 10.78 8.65
C TYR A 87 -22.07 9.41 7.92
N PHE A 88 -21.70 9.35 6.64
CA PHE A 88 -21.55 8.07 5.93
C PHE A 88 -20.40 7.20 6.50
N SER A 89 -19.52 7.76 7.35
CA SER A 89 -18.52 6.99 8.10
C SER A 89 -19.12 5.87 8.95
N ILE A 90 -20.34 6.06 9.45
CA ILE A 90 -21.07 5.02 10.21
C ILE A 90 -21.37 3.82 9.30
N LEU A 91 -21.83 4.08 8.06
CA LEU A 91 -22.07 3.03 7.07
C LEU A 91 -20.78 2.26 6.77
N PHE A 92 -19.65 2.96 6.57
CA PHE A 92 -18.36 2.32 6.36
C PHE A 92 -17.90 1.47 7.54
N SER A 93 -18.23 1.87 8.75
CA SER A 93 -17.88 1.14 9.97
C SER A 93 -18.71 -0.14 10.11
N ILE A 94 -20.00 -0.08 9.75
CA ILE A 94 -20.87 -1.25 9.65
C ILE A 94 -20.35 -2.20 8.55
N LEU A 95 -19.94 -1.66 7.40
CA LEU A 95 -19.33 -2.44 6.33
C LEU A 95 -18.00 -3.07 6.77
N GLY A 96 -17.19 -2.35 7.54
CA GLY A 96 -15.97 -2.85 8.15
C GLY A 96 -16.23 -4.04 9.07
N LEU A 97 -17.22 -3.93 9.97
CA LEU A 97 -17.68 -5.04 10.82
C LEU A 97 -18.16 -6.24 10.00
N LEU A 98 -18.91 -5.99 8.92
CA LEU A 98 -19.35 -7.04 8.01
C LEU A 98 -18.15 -7.74 7.38
N ILE A 99 -17.15 -7.01 6.86
CA ILE A 99 -15.92 -7.60 6.31
C ILE A 99 -15.18 -8.43 7.36
N LEU A 100 -15.05 -7.95 8.60
CA LEU A 100 -14.44 -8.72 9.69
C LEU A 100 -15.20 -10.02 9.98
N TYR A 101 -16.53 -9.96 9.99
CA TYR A 101 -17.39 -11.14 10.11
C TYR A 101 -17.18 -12.13 8.95
N LEU A 102 -17.13 -11.65 7.71
CA LEU A 102 -16.87 -12.46 6.52
C LEU A 102 -15.51 -13.16 6.59
N LEU A 103 -14.47 -12.46 7.08
CA LEU A 103 -13.14 -13.03 7.31
C LEU A 103 -13.18 -14.12 8.38
N LYS A 104 -13.80 -13.84 9.54
CA LYS A 104 -13.92 -14.80 10.65
C LYS A 104 -14.65 -16.08 10.27
N LYS A 105 -15.65 -15.98 9.39
CA LYS A 105 -16.44 -17.13 8.91
C LYS A 105 -15.87 -17.80 7.66
N ASN A 106 -14.66 -17.47 7.21
CA ASN A 106 -14.05 -18.01 5.98
C ASN A 106 -14.89 -17.80 4.71
N ILE A 107 -15.80 -16.83 4.69
CA ILE A 107 -16.73 -16.62 3.56
C ILE A 107 -15.97 -16.18 2.31
N PHE A 108 -14.94 -15.34 2.46
CA PHE A 108 -14.07 -14.95 1.35
C PHE A 108 -13.42 -16.13 0.65
N ILE A 109 -13.03 -17.17 1.39
CA ILE A 109 -12.38 -18.36 0.81
C ILE A 109 -13.42 -19.27 0.14
N ARG A 110 -14.63 -19.37 0.70
CA ARG A 110 -15.69 -20.23 0.19
C ARG A 110 -16.38 -19.64 -1.05
N TYR A 111 -16.60 -18.33 -1.07
CA TYR A 111 -17.39 -17.63 -2.10
C TYR A 111 -16.56 -16.61 -2.90
N TYR A 112 -15.27 -16.88 -3.08
CA TYR A 112 -14.36 -15.95 -3.75
C TYR A 112 -14.79 -15.61 -5.20
N ILE A 113 -15.39 -16.55 -5.96
CA ILE A 113 -15.89 -16.27 -7.32
C ILE A 113 -17.08 -15.29 -7.29
N PRO A 114 -18.19 -15.55 -6.55
CA PRO A 114 -19.25 -14.56 -6.40
C PRO A 114 -18.77 -13.20 -5.91
N ILE A 115 -17.88 -13.17 -4.91
CA ILE A 115 -17.35 -11.92 -4.35
C ILE A 115 -16.51 -11.17 -5.41
N PHE A 116 -15.75 -11.89 -6.22
CA PHE A 116 -15.01 -11.31 -7.35
C PHE A 116 -15.96 -10.68 -8.37
N ILE A 117 -17.01 -11.39 -8.78
CA ILE A 117 -18.01 -10.88 -9.74
C ILE A 117 -18.72 -9.64 -9.16
N ILE A 118 -19.11 -9.66 -7.88
CA ILE A 118 -19.69 -8.51 -7.19
C ILE A 118 -18.72 -7.33 -7.21
N GLY A 119 -17.43 -7.56 -6.94
CA GLY A 119 -16.39 -6.54 -7.02
C GLY A 119 -16.28 -5.89 -8.40
N ILE A 120 -16.28 -6.69 -9.47
CA ILE A 120 -16.29 -6.20 -10.85
C ILE A 120 -17.54 -5.34 -11.09
N SER A 121 -18.73 -5.86 -10.76
CA SER A 121 -19.99 -5.18 -11.00
C SER A 121 -20.05 -3.83 -10.30
N ILE A 122 -19.63 -3.75 -9.03
CA ILE A 122 -19.58 -2.50 -8.27
C ILE A 122 -18.65 -1.48 -8.95
N CYS A 123 -17.46 -1.91 -9.38
CA CYS A 123 -16.52 -1.02 -10.06
C CYS A 123 -17.05 -0.57 -11.44
N LEU A 124 -17.75 -1.41 -12.19
CA LEU A 124 -18.37 -1.02 -13.46
C LEU A 124 -19.53 -0.03 -13.24
N ILE A 125 -20.39 -0.29 -12.26
CA ILE A 125 -21.46 0.62 -11.85
C ILE A 125 -20.89 1.99 -11.49
N ASN A 126 -19.76 2.04 -10.77
CA ASN A 126 -19.11 3.30 -10.45
C ASN A 126 -18.66 4.07 -11.71
N ILE A 127 -18.09 3.41 -12.71
CA ILE A 127 -17.74 4.06 -14.00
C ILE A 127 -19.00 4.58 -14.71
N ILE A 128 -20.08 3.80 -14.71
CA ILE A 128 -21.36 4.18 -15.32
C ILE A 128 -21.93 5.42 -14.64
N ILE A 129 -21.90 5.49 -13.30
CA ILE A 129 -22.38 6.65 -12.53
C ILE A 129 -21.55 7.91 -12.83
N ILE A 130 -20.25 7.78 -13.00
CA ILE A 130 -19.36 8.90 -13.36
C ILE A 130 -19.59 9.34 -14.82
N GLY A 131 -20.12 8.45 -15.67
CA GLY A 131 -20.50 8.74 -17.06
C GLY A 131 -19.32 8.87 -18.03
N LYS A 132 -18.08 8.76 -17.56
CA LYS A 132 -16.85 8.84 -18.36
C LYS A 132 -15.78 7.89 -17.80
N ILE A 133 -14.89 7.42 -18.67
CA ILE A 133 -13.78 6.53 -18.28
C ILE A 133 -12.62 7.39 -17.71
N PRO A 134 -12.22 7.21 -16.43
CA PRO A 134 -11.20 8.06 -15.81
C PRO A 134 -9.81 8.00 -16.46
N LEU A 135 -9.47 6.90 -17.15
CA LEU A 135 -8.24 6.81 -17.93
C LEU A 135 -8.15 7.87 -19.05
N ILE A 136 -9.27 8.14 -19.74
CA ILE A 136 -9.33 9.04 -20.90
C ILE A 136 -9.50 10.49 -20.44
N ASN A 137 -10.18 10.70 -19.32
CA ASN A 137 -10.37 12.02 -18.75
C ASN A 137 -9.69 12.14 -17.37
N PRO A 138 -8.42 12.58 -17.33
CA PRO A 138 -7.66 12.78 -16.11
C PRO A 138 -8.34 13.54 -14.98
N SER A 139 -9.21 14.51 -15.30
CA SER A 139 -9.86 15.40 -14.33
C SER A 139 -10.85 14.69 -13.40
N ILE A 140 -11.45 13.59 -13.85
CA ILE A 140 -12.43 12.82 -13.07
C ILE A 140 -11.79 11.68 -12.26
N ARG A 141 -10.46 11.56 -12.27
CA ARG A 141 -9.78 10.48 -11.52
C ARG A 141 -10.03 10.63 -10.03
N GLU A 142 -9.84 11.80 -9.45
CA GLU A 142 -10.05 11.99 -8.01
C GLU A 142 -11.52 11.80 -7.60
N SER A 143 -12.45 12.28 -8.42
CA SER A 143 -13.89 12.08 -8.18
C SER A 143 -14.34 10.63 -8.33
N SER A 144 -13.57 9.78 -9.04
CA SER A 144 -13.86 8.36 -9.20
C SER A 144 -13.63 7.50 -7.95
N LEU A 145 -12.93 8.04 -6.94
CA LEU A 145 -12.64 7.39 -5.65
C LEU A 145 -13.86 7.45 -4.70
N THR A 146 -14.99 6.96 -5.17
CA THR A 146 -16.26 6.90 -4.43
C THR A 146 -16.27 5.75 -3.42
N PRO A 147 -17.23 5.72 -2.48
CA PRO A 147 -17.50 4.55 -1.63
C PRO A 147 -17.66 3.24 -2.41
N LEU A 148 -18.30 3.30 -3.58
CA LEU A 148 -18.48 2.13 -4.45
C LEU A 148 -17.14 1.62 -4.97
N PHE A 149 -16.27 2.52 -5.45
CA PHE A 149 -14.93 2.13 -5.84
C PHE A 149 -14.16 1.46 -4.69
N VAL A 150 -14.25 2.04 -3.48
CA VAL A 150 -13.58 1.50 -2.28
C VAL A 150 -14.02 0.07 -1.98
N LEU A 151 -15.32 -0.20 -2.01
CA LEU A 151 -15.86 -1.54 -1.79
C LEU A 151 -15.49 -2.51 -2.92
N GLY A 152 -15.65 -2.09 -4.17
CA GLY A 152 -15.37 -2.91 -5.34
C GLY A 152 -13.90 -3.33 -5.40
N TYR A 153 -12.97 -2.39 -5.21
CA TYR A 153 -11.54 -2.72 -5.21
C TYR A 153 -11.19 -3.68 -4.06
N THR A 154 -11.78 -3.52 -2.87
CA THR A 154 -11.48 -4.36 -1.70
C THR A 154 -11.86 -5.81 -1.98
N PHE A 155 -13.05 -6.06 -2.54
CA PHE A 155 -13.49 -7.39 -2.91
C PHE A 155 -12.64 -8.01 -4.03
N LEU A 156 -12.27 -7.22 -5.05
CA LEU A 156 -11.39 -7.66 -6.11
C LEU A 156 -10.02 -8.10 -5.58
N LEU A 157 -9.34 -7.25 -4.80
CA LEU A 157 -7.99 -7.54 -4.30
C LEU A 157 -7.95 -8.80 -3.42
N ILE A 158 -8.91 -8.98 -2.51
CA ILE A 158 -8.95 -10.16 -1.63
C ILE A 158 -9.24 -11.41 -2.48
N SER A 159 -10.24 -11.36 -3.35
CA SER A 159 -10.68 -12.52 -4.13
C SER A 159 -9.66 -12.96 -5.17
N ASN A 160 -8.89 -12.01 -5.73
CA ASN A 160 -7.80 -12.30 -6.67
C ASN A 160 -6.77 -13.25 -6.09
N ASN A 161 -6.24 -12.90 -4.91
CA ASN A 161 -5.20 -13.69 -4.29
C ASN A 161 -5.74 -15.05 -3.81
N ILE A 162 -7.01 -15.14 -3.43
CA ILE A 162 -7.65 -16.42 -3.09
C ILE A 162 -7.84 -17.30 -4.33
N GLY A 163 -8.35 -16.72 -5.43
CA GLY A 163 -8.53 -17.42 -6.70
C GLY A 163 -7.21 -17.96 -7.27
N LEU A 164 -6.11 -17.25 -7.05
CA LEU A 164 -4.77 -17.72 -7.41
C LEU A 164 -4.36 -19.02 -6.70
N ILE A 165 -4.82 -19.24 -5.46
CA ILE A 165 -4.51 -20.44 -4.67
C ILE A 165 -5.45 -21.59 -5.00
N LYS A 166 -6.75 -21.31 -5.10
CA LYS A 166 -7.78 -22.35 -5.23
C LYS A 166 -7.87 -22.93 -6.64
N GLU A 167 -7.68 -22.11 -7.67
CA GLU A 167 -7.85 -22.58 -9.04
C GLU A 167 -6.58 -23.20 -9.61
N LYS A 168 -6.78 -24.17 -10.51
CA LYS A 168 -5.70 -24.69 -11.34
C LYS A 168 -5.44 -23.75 -12.52
N TYR A 169 -4.21 -23.76 -13.00
CA TYR A 169 -3.85 -23.05 -14.23
C TYR A 169 -4.62 -23.64 -15.42
N PRO A 170 -5.10 -22.83 -16.38
CA PRO A 170 -4.91 -21.37 -16.52
C PRO A 170 -5.93 -20.50 -15.78
N LYS A 171 -6.98 -21.08 -15.21
CA LYS A 171 -8.09 -20.34 -14.58
C LYS A 171 -7.64 -19.41 -13.46
N ASN A 172 -6.58 -19.78 -12.74
CA ASN A 172 -6.04 -18.97 -11.67
C ASN A 172 -5.49 -17.59 -12.11
N ILE A 173 -5.04 -17.44 -13.36
CA ILE A 173 -4.52 -16.16 -13.89
C ILE A 173 -5.64 -15.22 -14.36
N ILE A 174 -6.85 -15.73 -14.59
CA ILE A 174 -7.99 -14.94 -15.08
C ILE A 174 -8.28 -13.78 -14.10
N PHE A 175 -8.30 -14.07 -12.80
CA PHE A 175 -8.60 -13.10 -11.74
C PHE A 175 -7.70 -11.85 -11.79
N PRO A 176 -6.36 -11.97 -11.69
CA PRO A 176 -5.48 -10.80 -11.74
C PRO A 176 -5.50 -10.10 -13.09
N VAL A 177 -5.64 -10.81 -14.22
CA VAL A 177 -5.69 -10.19 -15.55
C VAL A 177 -6.92 -9.30 -15.70
N PHE A 178 -8.11 -9.80 -15.35
CA PHE A 178 -9.34 -9.01 -15.40
C PHE A 178 -9.27 -7.80 -14.46
N SER A 179 -8.70 -7.97 -13.27
CA SER A 179 -8.56 -6.87 -12.31
C SER A 179 -7.58 -5.80 -12.78
N ILE A 180 -6.49 -6.19 -13.45
CA ILE A 180 -5.56 -5.26 -14.08
C ILE A 180 -6.28 -4.46 -15.17
N LEU A 181 -7.01 -5.12 -16.08
CA LEU A 181 -7.78 -4.44 -17.12
C LEU A 181 -8.78 -3.44 -16.53
N LEU A 182 -9.51 -3.85 -15.49
CA LEU A 182 -10.45 -2.98 -14.80
C LEU A 182 -9.75 -1.80 -14.12
N PHE A 183 -8.64 -1.98 -13.42
CA PHE A 183 -7.93 -0.84 -12.80
C PHE A 183 -7.22 0.05 -13.81
N THR A 184 -6.85 -0.46 -14.99
CA THR A 184 -6.35 0.38 -16.08
C THR A 184 -7.40 1.35 -16.56
N SER A 185 -8.69 0.99 -16.61
CA SER A 185 -9.75 1.91 -17.02
C SER A 185 -9.94 3.08 -16.05
N TYR A 186 -9.52 2.93 -14.79
CA TYR A 186 -9.48 4.02 -13.81
C TYR A 186 -8.24 4.91 -13.92
N GLY A 187 -7.19 4.48 -14.65
CA GLY A 187 -5.97 5.26 -14.82
C GLY A 187 -5.09 5.40 -13.57
N PHE A 188 -5.32 4.57 -12.55
CA PHE A 188 -4.54 4.57 -11.30
C PHE A 188 -3.41 3.53 -11.33
N ARG A 189 -2.17 4.02 -11.39
CA ARG A 189 -0.97 3.15 -11.47
C ARG A 189 -0.76 2.34 -10.18
N THR A 190 -1.02 2.94 -9.02
CA THR A 190 -0.82 2.33 -7.71
C THR A 190 -1.52 0.98 -7.54
N TYR A 191 -2.80 0.88 -7.90
CA TYR A 191 -3.57 -0.36 -7.73
C TYR A 191 -3.09 -1.48 -8.67
N ILE A 192 -2.56 -1.11 -9.83
CA ILE A 192 -1.99 -2.07 -10.80
C ILE A 192 -0.67 -2.63 -10.26
N ILE A 193 0.21 -1.76 -9.76
CA ILE A 193 1.47 -2.17 -9.12
C ILE A 193 1.16 -3.08 -7.91
N LEU A 194 0.16 -2.71 -7.10
CA LEU A 194 -0.30 -3.49 -5.97
C LEU A 194 -0.74 -4.91 -6.36
N LEU A 195 -1.55 -5.03 -7.43
CA LEU A 195 -1.94 -6.33 -7.97
C LEU A 195 -0.73 -7.14 -8.44
N ILE A 196 0.20 -6.53 -9.16
CA ILE A 196 1.40 -7.22 -9.66
C ILE A 196 2.22 -7.76 -8.49
N ILE A 197 2.53 -6.93 -7.49
CA ILE A 197 3.35 -7.36 -6.35
C ILE A 197 2.59 -8.41 -5.51
N SER A 198 1.28 -8.25 -5.29
CA SER A 198 0.50 -9.23 -4.50
C SER A 198 0.36 -10.58 -5.18
N THR A 199 0.21 -10.61 -6.51
CA THR A 199 0.18 -11.84 -7.30
C THR A 199 1.53 -12.52 -7.32
N MET A 200 2.64 -11.77 -7.46
CA MET A 200 4.00 -12.29 -7.34
C MET A 200 4.28 -12.88 -5.95
N ALA A 201 3.89 -12.17 -4.88
CA ALA A 201 4.04 -12.65 -3.50
C ALA A 201 3.27 -13.95 -3.27
N THR A 202 2.02 -14.01 -3.75
CA THR A 202 1.15 -15.20 -3.65
C THR A 202 1.78 -16.40 -4.39
N LEU A 203 2.21 -16.22 -5.64
CA LEU A 203 2.84 -17.27 -6.45
C LEU A 203 4.16 -17.76 -5.84
N TYR A 204 4.96 -16.85 -5.27
CA TYR A 204 6.20 -17.20 -4.58
C TYR A 204 5.95 -18.09 -3.37
N LEU A 205 4.99 -17.73 -2.52
CA LEU A 205 4.70 -18.47 -1.29
C LEU A 205 4.05 -19.84 -1.55
N ILE A 206 3.42 -20.03 -2.71
CA ILE A 206 2.92 -21.34 -3.16
C ILE A 206 4.03 -22.18 -3.82
N GLY A 207 5.18 -21.58 -4.14
CA GLY A 207 6.34 -22.25 -4.73
C GLY A 207 6.40 -22.21 -6.26
N ASN A 208 5.54 -21.43 -6.93
CA ASN A 208 5.48 -21.38 -8.39
C ASN A 208 6.44 -20.32 -8.99
N LYS A 209 7.75 -20.56 -8.82
CA LYS A 209 8.81 -19.57 -9.12
C LYS A 209 8.86 -19.11 -10.59
N LYS A 210 8.57 -20.00 -11.56
CA LYS A 210 8.61 -19.67 -13.00
C LYS A 210 7.60 -18.58 -13.38
N LYS A 211 6.41 -18.59 -12.76
CA LYS A 211 5.32 -17.65 -13.09
C LYS A 211 5.55 -16.24 -12.56
N ILE A 212 6.41 -16.09 -11.56
CA ILE A 212 6.79 -14.78 -11.01
C ILE A 212 7.49 -13.95 -12.09
N ILE A 213 8.40 -14.56 -12.85
CA ILE A 213 9.17 -13.87 -13.90
C ILE A 213 8.23 -13.33 -14.98
N TYR A 214 7.27 -14.13 -15.42
CA TYR A 214 6.27 -13.69 -16.41
C TYR A 214 5.45 -12.51 -15.90
N PHE A 215 4.93 -12.59 -14.66
CA PHE A 215 4.17 -11.48 -14.06
C PHE A 215 5.02 -10.23 -13.84
N ALA A 216 6.30 -10.38 -13.49
CA ALA A 216 7.22 -9.26 -13.33
C ALA A 216 7.49 -8.55 -14.67
N ILE A 217 7.70 -9.31 -15.75
CA ILE A 217 7.91 -8.77 -17.10
C ILE A 217 6.65 -8.07 -17.60
N ILE A 218 5.50 -8.74 -17.55
CA ILE A 218 4.22 -8.18 -17.98
C ILE A 218 3.87 -6.93 -17.17
N GLY A 219 4.07 -7.00 -15.85
CA GLY A 219 3.85 -5.88 -14.95
C GLY A 219 4.73 -4.68 -15.28
N SER A 220 6.02 -4.91 -15.54
CA SER A 220 6.97 -3.84 -15.92
C SER A 220 6.56 -3.16 -17.24
N ILE A 221 6.19 -3.95 -18.25
CA ILE A 221 5.72 -3.43 -19.54
C ILE A 221 4.46 -2.58 -19.36
N LEU A 222 3.47 -3.09 -18.61
CA LEU A 222 2.23 -2.35 -18.33
C LEU A 222 2.49 -1.03 -17.60
N ILE A 223 3.38 -1.01 -16.61
CA ILE A 223 3.74 0.20 -15.86
C ILE A 223 4.38 1.24 -16.79
N ILE A 224 5.29 0.83 -17.67
CA ILE A 224 5.94 1.73 -18.64
C ILE A 224 4.91 2.30 -19.61
N ILE A 225 4.05 1.44 -20.19
CA ILE A 225 3.00 1.88 -21.13
C ILE A 225 2.05 2.86 -20.46
N LEU A 226 1.55 2.55 -19.27
CA LEU A 226 0.66 3.44 -18.52
C LEU A 226 1.35 4.74 -18.13
N GLY A 227 2.63 4.68 -17.73
CA GLY A 227 3.46 5.85 -17.49
C GLY A 227 3.50 6.75 -18.71
N TYR A 228 3.81 6.20 -19.88
CA TYR A 228 3.86 6.93 -21.14
C TYR A 228 2.50 7.51 -21.54
N LEU A 229 1.43 6.71 -21.52
CA LEU A 229 0.07 7.17 -21.82
C LEU A 229 -0.33 8.33 -20.91
N THR A 230 -0.06 8.24 -19.61
CA THR A 230 -0.40 9.33 -18.71
C THR A 230 0.39 10.61 -18.96
N ILE A 231 1.63 10.53 -19.48
CA ILE A 231 2.39 11.72 -19.87
C ILE A 231 1.73 12.36 -21.10
N LEU A 232 1.36 11.56 -22.10
CA LEU A 232 0.69 12.06 -23.31
C LEU A 232 -0.66 12.73 -23.03
N PHE A 233 -1.43 12.20 -22.07
CA PHE A 233 -2.75 12.75 -21.73
C PHE A 233 -2.71 13.86 -20.68
N LEU A 234 -1.56 14.12 -20.06
CA LEU A 234 -1.41 15.24 -19.13
C LEU A 234 -1.10 16.51 -19.94
N PRO A 235 -1.71 17.66 -19.61
CA PRO A 235 -1.44 18.94 -20.28
C PRO A 235 -0.03 19.51 -19.96
N GLN A 236 0.81 18.75 -19.27
CA GLN A 236 2.14 19.16 -18.83
C GLN A 236 3.21 18.62 -19.79
N ASN A 237 3.96 19.51 -20.41
CA ASN A 237 5.11 19.13 -21.24
C ASN A 237 6.31 18.83 -20.34
N TRP A 238 6.59 17.55 -20.11
CA TRP A 238 7.76 17.11 -19.37
C TRP A 238 9.00 17.18 -20.27
N LYS A 239 10.08 17.81 -19.77
CA LYS A 239 11.39 17.83 -20.45
C LYS A 239 12.14 16.50 -20.34
N LEU A 240 11.73 15.65 -19.40
CA LEU A 240 12.40 14.38 -19.08
C LEU A 240 11.84 13.22 -19.90
N ASN A 241 12.70 12.28 -20.27
CA ASN A 241 12.28 11.05 -20.92
C ASN A 241 11.51 10.12 -19.94
N PRO A 242 10.70 9.16 -20.42
CA PRO A 242 9.88 8.32 -19.53
C PRO A 242 10.66 7.54 -18.45
N LEU A 243 11.88 7.08 -18.76
CA LEU A 243 12.75 6.41 -17.79
C LEU A 243 13.33 7.40 -16.77
N GLU A 244 13.76 8.58 -17.22
CA GLU A 244 14.24 9.64 -16.34
C GLU A 244 13.13 10.13 -15.42
N LEU A 245 11.88 10.16 -15.89
CA LEU A 245 10.72 10.53 -15.09
C LEU A 245 10.45 9.54 -13.95
N LEU A 246 10.70 8.24 -14.16
CA LEU A 246 10.62 7.24 -13.08
C LEU A 246 11.71 7.49 -12.03
N LEU A 247 12.95 7.71 -12.45
CA LEU A 247 14.06 8.01 -11.54
C LEU A 247 13.83 9.34 -10.81
N TYR A 248 13.41 10.38 -11.53
CA TYR A 248 13.09 11.70 -10.98
C TYR A 248 12.00 11.61 -9.92
N ARG A 249 10.96 10.79 -10.14
CA ARG A 249 9.88 10.61 -9.17
C ARG A 249 10.36 9.99 -7.86
N VAL A 250 11.19 8.94 -7.93
CA VAL A 250 11.81 8.33 -6.75
C VAL A 250 12.71 9.35 -6.04
N THR A 251 13.49 10.10 -6.81
CA THR A 251 14.38 11.17 -6.31
C THR A 251 13.61 12.27 -5.61
N PHE A 252 12.50 12.72 -6.20
CA PHE A 252 11.65 13.77 -5.66
C PHE A 252 11.01 13.33 -4.33
N THR A 253 10.44 12.12 -4.28
CA THR A 253 9.87 11.59 -3.03
C THR A 253 10.94 11.43 -1.95
N PHE A 254 12.16 11.00 -2.33
CA PHE A 254 13.30 10.97 -1.42
C PHE A 254 13.70 12.37 -0.94
N ASP A 255 13.71 13.36 -1.83
CA ASP A 255 14.03 14.75 -1.49
C ASP A 255 13.04 15.35 -0.50
N VAL A 256 11.75 15.11 -0.72
CA VAL A 256 10.68 15.51 0.21
C VAL A 256 10.88 14.84 1.56
N PHE A 257 11.21 13.54 1.59
CA PHE A 257 11.50 12.83 2.83
C PHE A 257 12.70 13.43 3.59
N ASP A 258 13.78 13.76 2.89
CA ASP A 258 14.97 14.37 3.51
C ASP A 258 14.68 15.77 4.06
N LYS A 259 13.87 16.56 3.36
CA LYS A 259 13.41 17.87 3.84
C LYS A 259 12.51 17.74 5.07
N ILE A 260 11.62 16.74 5.12
CA ILE A 260 10.80 16.43 6.31
C ILE A 260 11.73 16.12 7.49
N CYS A 261 12.68 15.19 7.32
CA CYS A 261 13.63 14.81 8.36
C CYS A 261 14.43 16.02 8.86
N THR A 262 14.85 16.90 7.96
CA THR A 262 15.62 18.11 8.28
C THR A 262 14.79 19.13 9.05
N ASN A 263 13.54 19.36 8.65
CA ASN A 263 12.66 20.33 9.30
C ASN A 263 12.25 19.87 10.72
N VAL A 264 11.97 18.57 10.87
CA VAL A 264 11.60 18.00 12.17
C VAL A 264 12.83 17.87 13.08
N GLY A 265 13.98 17.42 12.55
CA GLY A 265 15.15 17.11 13.35
C GLY A 265 14.88 15.99 14.36
N ILE A 266 15.25 16.21 15.62
CA ILE A 266 15.11 15.26 16.75
C ILE A 266 13.86 15.56 17.62
N LYS A 267 12.92 16.36 17.11
CA LYS A 267 11.71 16.71 17.87
C LYS A 267 10.91 15.47 18.27
N ILE A 268 10.33 15.53 19.47
CA ILE A 268 9.58 14.44 20.11
C ILE A 268 8.08 14.54 19.81
N ILE A 269 7.58 15.75 19.52
CA ILE A 269 6.17 16.04 19.20
C ILE A 269 6.14 17.08 18.08
N GLY A 270 5.37 16.80 17.03
CA GLY A 270 4.99 17.78 16.02
C GLY A 270 3.56 18.28 16.27
N ASN A 271 3.19 19.34 15.56
CA ASN A 271 1.97 20.10 15.83
C ASN A 271 0.87 19.88 14.78
N TYR A 272 1.00 18.90 13.89
CA TYR A 272 0.30 18.94 12.59
C TYR A 272 -0.92 18.01 12.48
N SER A 273 -1.21 17.18 13.48
CA SER A 273 -2.41 16.34 13.57
C SER A 273 -2.75 15.58 12.28
N LEU A 274 -1.70 15.13 11.57
CA LEU A 274 -1.79 14.48 10.26
C LEU A 274 -2.60 13.18 10.30
N LEU A 275 -2.68 12.53 11.47
CA LEU A 275 -3.55 11.38 11.70
C LEU A 275 -5.02 11.66 11.38
N THR A 276 -5.45 12.92 11.49
CA THR A 276 -6.82 13.34 11.19
C THR A 276 -6.99 13.82 9.75
N GLU A 277 -5.94 13.88 8.94
CA GLU A 277 -6.01 14.36 7.56
C GLU A 277 -6.31 13.22 6.57
N THR A 278 -7.22 13.48 5.63
CA THR A 278 -7.55 12.52 4.56
C THR A 278 -6.45 12.45 3.51
N THR A 279 -5.69 13.53 3.35
CA THR A 279 -4.59 13.67 2.38
C THR A 279 -3.42 14.41 3.02
N THR A 280 -2.49 13.66 3.60
CA THR A 280 -1.28 14.21 4.24
C THR A 280 -0.34 14.91 3.27
N GLY A 281 -0.42 14.62 1.96
CA GLY A 281 0.48 15.21 0.97
C GLY A 281 0.23 16.69 0.69
N TYR A 282 -0.98 17.22 0.88
CA TYR A 282 -1.26 18.66 0.75
C TYR A 282 -0.67 19.45 1.92
N THR A 283 -0.79 18.95 3.14
CA THR A 283 -0.25 19.63 4.33
C THR A 283 1.28 19.58 4.33
N ILE A 284 1.87 18.44 3.95
CA ILE A 284 3.32 18.30 3.78
C ILE A 284 3.81 19.21 2.65
N SER A 285 3.12 19.30 1.50
CA SER A 285 3.55 20.16 0.40
C SER A 285 3.54 21.64 0.77
N GLU A 286 2.49 22.09 1.45
CA GLU A 286 2.36 23.48 1.86
C GLU A 286 3.43 23.84 2.90
N LYS A 287 3.68 22.98 3.89
CA LYS A 287 4.61 23.28 4.99
C LYS A 287 6.08 23.05 4.66
N ILE A 288 6.41 22.10 3.78
CA ILE A 288 7.79 21.75 3.45
C ILE A 288 8.26 22.43 2.17
N LEU A 289 7.39 22.53 1.16
CA LEU A 289 7.76 23.04 -0.16
C LEU A 289 7.10 24.38 -0.50
N ASN A 290 6.23 24.94 0.36
CA ASN A 290 5.38 26.09 0.04
C ASN A 290 4.60 25.90 -1.27
N TYR A 291 4.11 24.67 -1.49
CA TYR A 291 3.44 24.27 -2.73
C TYR A 291 2.02 23.77 -2.44
N SER A 292 1.04 24.26 -3.19
CA SER A 292 -0.39 24.03 -2.93
C SER A 292 -0.96 22.74 -3.53
N HIS A 293 -0.12 21.89 -4.13
CA HIS A 293 -0.56 20.62 -4.71
C HIS A 293 -0.07 19.43 -3.91
N ASN A 294 -0.90 18.39 -3.88
CA ASN A 294 -0.60 17.11 -3.23
C ASN A 294 0.73 16.51 -3.72
N ILE A 295 1.68 16.34 -2.80
CA ILE A 295 2.93 15.63 -3.08
C ILE A 295 2.97 14.28 -2.39
N THR A 296 3.74 13.36 -2.95
CA THR A 296 4.03 12.09 -2.32
C THR A 296 5.20 12.21 -1.38
N SER A 297 5.09 11.57 -0.21
CA SER A 297 6.20 11.29 0.69
C SER A 297 6.29 9.77 0.90
N THR A 298 7.32 9.30 1.61
CA THR A 298 7.42 7.88 1.96
C THR A 298 6.41 7.51 3.04
N ILE A 299 6.14 6.22 3.23
CA ILE A 299 5.37 5.67 4.37
C ILE A 299 5.76 6.25 5.73
N PHE A 300 7.03 6.64 5.91
CA PHE A 300 7.53 7.21 7.17
C PHE A 300 7.52 8.75 7.20
N GLY A 301 7.25 9.43 6.08
CA GLY A 301 7.16 10.89 6.02
C GLY A 301 6.14 11.47 7.01
N PRO A 302 4.86 11.06 6.95
CA PRO A 302 3.83 11.56 7.86
C PRO A 302 4.12 11.31 9.36
N PRO A 303 4.52 10.10 9.82
CA PRO A 303 4.80 9.90 11.24
C PRO A 303 6.06 10.65 11.72
N ILE A 304 7.04 10.90 10.84
CA ILE A 304 8.16 11.80 11.19
C ILE A 304 7.64 13.23 11.37
N PHE A 305 6.80 13.70 10.44
CA PHE A 305 6.31 15.07 10.45
C PHE A 305 5.36 15.39 11.61
N ASP A 306 4.53 14.43 12.02
CA ASP A 306 3.51 14.63 13.05
C ASP A 306 4.03 14.36 14.47
N GLY A 307 4.69 13.22 14.70
CA GLY A 307 5.10 12.79 16.04
C GLY A 307 6.58 12.46 16.17
N GLY A 308 7.41 12.81 15.18
CA GLY A 308 8.87 12.72 15.25
C GLY A 308 9.36 11.32 15.62
N ILE A 309 10.36 11.26 16.52
CA ILE A 309 10.98 9.99 16.91
C ILE A 309 9.99 8.99 17.55
N PRO A 310 9.18 9.37 18.55
CA PRO A 310 8.25 8.43 19.19
C PRO A 310 7.27 7.78 18.23
N GLU A 311 6.63 8.57 17.36
CA GLU A 311 5.61 8.04 16.46
C GLU A 311 6.22 7.09 15.42
N VAL A 312 7.40 7.43 14.88
CA VAL A 312 8.12 6.54 13.96
C VAL A 312 8.52 5.23 14.63
N LEU A 313 9.00 5.28 15.87
CA LEU A 313 9.34 4.08 16.64
C LEU A 313 8.12 3.18 16.83
N ILE A 314 7.03 3.75 17.35
CA ILE A 314 5.78 3.02 17.61
C ILE A 314 5.25 2.44 16.30
N PHE A 315 5.12 3.27 15.27
CA PHE A 315 4.63 2.87 13.96
C PHE A 315 5.47 1.72 13.37
N THR A 316 6.79 1.87 13.33
CA THR A 316 7.69 0.86 12.75
C THR A 316 7.68 -0.46 13.53
N LEU A 317 7.64 -0.38 14.87
CA LEU A 317 7.50 -1.57 15.73
C LEU A 317 6.21 -2.33 15.41
N PHE A 318 5.08 -1.63 15.35
CA PHE A 318 3.78 -2.24 15.08
C PHE A 318 3.68 -2.78 13.65
N VAL A 319 4.23 -2.09 12.65
CA VAL A 319 4.35 -2.61 11.26
C VAL A 319 5.13 -3.93 11.27
N SER A 320 6.30 -3.96 11.90
CA SER A 320 7.13 -5.17 11.99
C SER A 320 6.38 -6.33 12.66
N ILE A 321 5.83 -6.11 13.86
CA ILE A 321 5.09 -7.14 14.60
C ILE A 321 3.92 -7.69 13.76
N SER A 322 3.17 -6.79 13.11
CA SER A 322 2.02 -7.17 12.29
C SER A 322 2.42 -8.06 11.10
N LEU A 323 3.49 -7.71 10.38
CA LEU A 323 3.95 -8.46 9.21
C LEU A 323 4.55 -9.82 9.60
N PHE A 324 5.37 -9.88 10.65
CA PHE A 324 5.98 -11.13 11.09
C PHE A 324 4.97 -12.12 11.68
N ASN A 325 3.97 -11.66 12.43
CA ASN A 325 2.90 -12.52 12.96
C ASN A 325 2.09 -13.16 11.83
N LEU A 326 1.66 -12.35 10.85
CA LEU A 326 0.87 -12.85 9.73
C LEU A 326 1.71 -13.75 8.80
N TYR A 327 2.97 -13.40 8.55
CA TYR A 327 3.90 -14.25 7.80
C TYR A 327 4.10 -15.61 8.47
N GLY A 328 4.27 -15.64 9.80
CA GLY A 328 4.40 -16.88 10.56
C GLY A 328 3.19 -17.81 10.43
N LYS A 329 1.98 -17.25 10.31
CA LYS A 329 0.74 -17.99 10.02
C LYS A 329 0.66 -18.46 8.57
N ALA A 330 1.01 -17.60 7.61
CA ALA A 330 1.06 -17.94 6.18
C ALA A 330 2.05 -19.05 5.85
N ARG A 331 3.19 -19.12 6.55
CA ARG A 331 4.14 -20.23 6.41
C ARG A 331 3.58 -21.57 6.87
N LYS A 332 2.69 -21.56 7.87
CA LYS A 332 2.11 -22.78 8.46
C LYS A 332 0.84 -23.22 7.75
N ASN A 333 0.04 -22.28 7.25
CA ASN A 333 -1.25 -22.57 6.62
C ASN A 333 -1.44 -21.70 5.37
N ARG A 334 -1.66 -22.36 4.23
CA ARG A 334 -1.81 -21.72 2.91
C ARG A 334 -2.98 -20.73 2.85
N ILE A 335 -3.98 -20.87 3.71
CA ILE A 335 -5.14 -19.97 3.74
C ILE A 335 -4.78 -18.52 4.09
N TYR A 336 -3.67 -18.30 4.83
CA TYR A 336 -3.24 -16.93 5.16
C TYR A 336 -2.39 -16.28 4.07
N ILE A 337 -1.91 -17.04 3.08
CA ILE A 337 -1.07 -16.53 1.99
C ILE A 337 -1.73 -15.36 1.23
N PRO A 338 -3.03 -15.41 0.86
CA PRO A 338 -3.67 -14.31 0.12
C PRO A 338 -3.67 -13.00 0.90
N TYR A 339 -3.99 -13.07 2.20
CA TYR A 339 -4.05 -11.91 3.06
C TYR A 339 -2.67 -11.32 3.32
N TYR A 340 -1.69 -12.19 3.61
CA TYR A 340 -0.29 -11.77 3.79
C TYR A 340 0.25 -11.09 2.53
N SER A 341 0.05 -11.73 1.36
CA SER A 341 0.55 -11.25 0.07
C SER A 341 -0.07 -9.91 -0.33
N LEU A 342 -1.32 -9.66 0.06
CA LEU A 342 -1.98 -8.37 -0.14
C LEU A 342 -1.38 -7.31 0.80
N ILE A 343 -1.29 -7.61 2.09
CA ILE A 343 -0.81 -6.64 3.10
C ILE A 343 0.65 -6.24 2.85
N ILE A 344 1.54 -7.21 2.62
CA ILE A 344 2.96 -6.91 2.34
C ILE A 344 3.12 -6.06 1.08
N SER A 345 2.30 -6.30 0.04
CA SER A 345 2.32 -5.50 -1.18
C SER A 345 1.86 -4.07 -0.95
N ILE A 346 0.87 -3.84 -0.09
CA ILE A 346 0.49 -2.47 0.27
C ILE A 346 1.65 -1.77 0.99
N PHE A 347 2.34 -2.44 1.91
CA PHE A 347 3.51 -1.87 2.58
C PHE A 347 4.66 -1.56 1.61
N ILE A 348 4.99 -2.47 0.68
CA ILE A 348 6.03 -2.25 -0.33
C ILE A 348 5.68 -1.06 -1.22
N VAL A 349 4.46 -1.02 -1.74
CA VAL A 349 4.00 0.09 -2.59
C VAL A 349 3.99 1.41 -1.82
N SER A 350 3.67 1.36 -0.52
CA SER A 350 3.67 2.53 0.36
C SER A 350 5.05 3.13 0.64
N ILE A 351 6.14 2.46 0.25
CA ILE A 351 7.48 3.06 0.35
C ILE A 351 7.55 4.39 -0.43
N GLU A 352 6.91 4.44 -1.60
CA GLU A 352 6.91 5.61 -2.49
C GLU A 352 5.67 6.51 -2.32
N ILE A 353 4.58 5.97 -1.78
CA ILE A 353 3.32 6.68 -1.59
C ILE A 353 2.92 6.60 -0.13
N SER A 354 2.52 7.73 0.46
CA SER A 354 2.15 7.82 1.88
C SER A 354 0.64 7.82 2.11
N PRO A 355 -0.13 6.74 1.86
CA PRO A 355 -1.56 6.70 2.20
C PRO A 355 -1.73 6.47 3.71
N TYR A 356 -1.38 7.49 4.51
CA TYR A 356 -1.18 7.39 5.95
C TYR A 356 -2.37 6.76 6.70
N PRO A 357 -3.63 7.17 6.46
CA PRO A 357 -4.80 6.51 7.05
C PRO A 357 -4.90 5.01 6.72
N LEU A 358 -4.64 4.64 5.46
CA LEU A 358 -4.78 3.27 5.00
C LEU A 358 -3.72 2.36 5.61
N ILE A 359 -2.48 2.85 5.75
CA ILE A 359 -1.38 2.07 6.30
C ILE A 359 -1.61 1.75 7.79
N ILE A 360 -2.09 2.73 8.57
CA ILE A 360 -2.36 2.52 9.99
C ILE A 360 -3.45 1.46 10.17
N LEU A 361 -4.48 1.46 9.33
CA LEU A 361 -5.55 0.45 9.37
C LEU A 361 -5.04 -0.98 9.11
N LEU A 362 -3.98 -1.15 8.31
CA LEU A 362 -3.42 -2.47 8.00
C LEU A 362 -2.79 -3.16 9.21
N ILE A 363 -2.25 -2.39 10.15
CA ILE A 363 -1.57 -2.92 11.34
C ILE A 363 -2.53 -3.78 12.19
N PRO A 364 -3.63 -3.24 12.74
CA PRO A 364 -4.56 -4.04 13.53
C PRO A 364 -5.30 -5.07 12.69
N SER A 365 -5.54 -4.80 11.40
CA SER A 365 -6.15 -5.76 10.47
C SER A 365 -5.28 -7.01 10.28
N SER A 366 -3.97 -6.84 10.08
CA SER A 366 -3.01 -7.93 9.97
C SER A 366 -2.95 -8.77 11.25
N LEU A 367 -2.89 -8.09 12.41
CA LEU A 367 -2.90 -8.76 13.72
C LEU A 367 -4.19 -9.54 13.95
N TYR A 368 -5.35 -8.97 13.59
CA TYR A 368 -6.64 -9.64 13.66
C TYR A 368 -6.66 -10.92 12.81
N ILE A 369 -6.28 -10.82 11.53
CA ILE A 369 -6.22 -11.97 10.62
C ILE A 369 -5.29 -13.06 11.16
N SER A 370 -4.13 -12.69 11.72
CA SER A 370 -3.18 -13.66 12.29
C SER A 370 -3.75 -14.45 13.49
N LYS A 371 -4.74 -13.89 14.20
CA LYS A 371 -5.41 -14.52 15.33
C LYS A 371 -6.58 -15.42 14.96
N LEU A 372 -7.13 -15.27 13.76
CA LEU A 372 -8.21 -16.13 13.31
C LEU A 372 -7.73 -17.60 13.28
N ASN A 373 -8.66 -18.52 13.51
CA ASN A 373 -8.45 -19.95 13.33
C ASN A 373 -9.11 -20.37 12.01
N LEU A 374 -8.53 -19.94 10.89
CA LEU A 374 -9.04 -20.28 9.57
C LEU A 374 -8.74 -21.76 9.27
N VAL A 375 -9.78 -22.60 9.21
CA VAL A 375 -9.69 -24.02 8.85
C VAL A 375 -9.89 -24.21 7.35
N HIS A 376 -9.12 -25.12 6.75
CA HIS A 376 -9.38 -25.59 5.39
C HIS A 376 -10.54 -26.57 5.47
N ASN A 377 -11.75 -26.07 5.20
CA ASN A 377 -12.84 -26.97 4.87
C ASN A 377 -12.79 -27.11 3.35
N ASP A 378 -12.47 -28.33 2.90
CA ASP A 378 -12.38 -28.72 1.49
C ASP A 378 -13.67 -28.39 0.72
#